data_AF-A0A519T6X3-F1
#
_entry.id   AF-A0A519T6X3-F1
#
_cell.length_a   1.000
_cell.length_b   1.000
_cell.length_c   1.000
_cell.angle_alpha   90.00
_cell.angle_beta   90.00
_cell.angle_gamma   90.00
#
_symmetry.space_group_name_H-M   'P 1'
#
loop_
_entity.id
_entity.type
_entity.pdbx_description
1 polymer ?
#
loop_
_entity_poly.entity_id
_entity_poly.type
_entity_poly.pdbx_seq_one_letter_code
_entity_poly.pdbx_strand_id
1 'polypeptide(L)'
;AITTNDATLAQQLRRLRNYGALRKNEHELPGYNSRLDELQAAVLRVKLQYLAEWTRQRRQLAAWYTAYLADIPGLRLPAVVAGAEPVWHLYVVHTARRDALRQHLAAHGIETLVHYPTPPHLQPAYAGLGLGAGVLPIAEELAATCLSLPLWPGMAEAAVAQVAQVVRSF
;
A
#
# COMPACT_ATOMS: atom_id res chain seq x y z
N ALA A 1 2.78 12.18 -8.38
CA ALA A 1 3.86 12.87 -9.13
C ALA A 1 4.49 11.88 -10.09
N ILE A 2 5.12 12.35 -11.17
CA ILE A 2 5.88 11.50 -12.09
C ILE A 2 7.34 11.96 -12.05
N THR A 3 8.28 11.02 -11.96
CA THR A 3 9.71 11.26 -12.09
C THR A 3 10.21 10.62 -13.39
N THR A 4 11.09 11.29 -14.10
CA THR A 4 11.70 10.78 -15.34
C THR A 4 13.00 11.52 -15.61
N ASN A 5 13.95 10.83 -16.26
CA ASN A 5 15.19 11.43 -16.78
C ASN A 5 15.02 11.92 -18.24
N ASP A 6 13.89 11.61 -18.89
CA ASP A 6 13.56 12.09 -20.23
C ASP A 6 12.96 13.50 -20.13
N ALA A 7 13.75 14.50 -20.57
CA ALA A 7 13.35 15.90 -20.56
C ALA A 7 12.15 16.19 -21.48
N THR A 8 12.06 15.50 -22.62
CA THR A 8 10.96 15.64 -23.57
C THR A 8 9.66 15.16 -22.93
N LEU A 9 9.68 13.97 -22.32
CA LEU A 9 8.55 13.44 -21.58
C LEU A 9 8.16 14.35 -20.41
N ALA A 10 9.14 14.86 -19.66
CA ALA A 10 8.87 15.77 -18.55
C ALA A 10 8.14 17.06 -19.00
N GLN A 11 8.51 17.62 -20.15
CA GLN A 11 7.85 18.79 -20.72
C GLN A 11 6.42 18.47 -21.16
N GLN A 12 6.22 17.34 -21.84
CA GLN A 12 4.90 16.87 -22.24
C GLN A 12 3.97 16.68 -21.03
N LEU A 13 4.45 16.06 -19.95
CA LEU A 13 3.69 15.86 -18.73
C LEU A 13 3.31 17.19 -18.04
N ARG A 14 4.20 18.20 -18.08
CA ARG A 14 3.91 19.55 -17.55
C ARG A 14 2.80 20.25 -18.34
N ARG A 15 2.74 20.06 -19.66
CA ARG A 15 1.62 20.52 -20.50
C ARG A 15 0.35 19.77 -20.15
N LEU A 16 0.38 18.43 -20.20
CA LEU A 16 -0.79 17.58 -19.99
C LEU A 16 -1.47 17.84 -18.65
N ARG A 17 -0.72 18.03 -17.58
CA ARG A 17 -1.31 18.30 -16.24
C ARG A 17 -1.93 19.70 -16.10
N ASN A 18 -1.71 20.58 -17.06
CA ASN A 18 -2.09 21.98 -17.05
C ASN A 18 -2.78 22.39 -18.36
N TYR A 19 -3.87 21.67 -18.72
CA TYR A 19 -4.70 21.96 -19.89
C TYR A 19 -3.94 22.01 -21.23
N GLY A 20 -2.84 21.27 -21.34
CA GLY A 20 -1.99 21.27 -22.54
C GLY A 20 -1.14 22.53 -22.72
N ALA A 21 -0.96 23.32 -21.66
CA ALA A 21 -0.35 24.64 -21.73
C ALA A 21 0.91 24.76 -20.85
N LEU A 22 1.96 25.36 -21.41
CA LEU A 22 3.10 25.90 -20.64
C LEU A 22 3.00 27.41 -20.43
N ARG A 23 2.30 28.10 -21.33
CA ARG A 23 2.06 29.55 -21.30
C ARG A 23 0.58 29.81 -21.10
N LYS A 24 0.26 30.88 -20.38
CA LYS A 24 -1.14 31.22 -20.08
C LYS A 24 -1.89 31.50 -21.38
N ASN A 25 -3.08 30.89 -21.52
CA ASN A 25 -3.96 31.01 -22.69
C ASN A 25 -3.39 30.42 -24.00
N GLU A 26 -2.32 29.64 -23.95
CA GLU A 26 -1.75 28.94 -25.11
C GLU A 26 -1.81 27.43 -24.88
N HIS A 27 -2.74 26.77 -25.56
CA HIS A 27 -3.01 25.34 -25.42
C HIS A 27 -2.53 24.60 -26.67
N GLU A 28 -1.42 23.86 -26.55
CA GLU A 28 -0.78 23.20 -27.69
C GLU A 28 -1.38 21.81 -27.99
N LEU A 29 -2.06 21.20 -27.01
CA LEU A 29 -2.73 19.91 -27.13
C LEU A 29 -3.90 19.80 -26.14
N PRO A 30 -4.82 18.85 -26.29
CA PRO A 30 -5.77 18.51 -25.23
C PRO A 30 -5.03 18.08 -23.96
N GLY A 31 -5.41 18.64 -22.81
CA GLY A 31 -4.84 18.28 -21.52
C GLY A 31 -5.87 18.27 -20.41
N TYR A 32 -5.39 18.10 -19.18
CA TYR A 32 -6.17 17.89 -17.97
C TYR A 32 -5.81 18.94 -16.92
N ASN A 33 -6.63 19.04 -15.88
CA ASN A 33 -6.27 19.75 -14.65
C ASN A 33 -5.87 18.71 -13.59
N SER A 34 -4.57 18.49 -13.42
CA SER A 34 -4.05 17.48 -12.48
C SER A 34 -2.78 18.00 -11.81
N ARG A 35 -2.94 19.08 -11.03
CA ARG A 35 -1.84 19.78 -10.37
C ARG A 35 -1.69 19.34 -8.91
N LEU A 36 -0.51 19.57 -8.36
CA LEU A 36 -0.27 19.52 -6.92
C LEU A 36 -0.39 20.94 -6.38
N ASP A 37 -1.28 21.15 -5.41
CA ASP A 37 -1.47 22.46 -4.82
C ASP A 37 -0.22 22.91 -4.04
N GLU A 38 0.05 24.21 -4.02
CA GLU A 38 1.20 24.80 -3.32
C GLU A 38 1.21 24.46 -1.82
N LEU A 39 0.03 24.45 -1.18
CA LEU A 39 -0.10 24.04 0.23
C LEU A 39 0.36 22.60 0.43
N GLN A 40 -0.08 21.67 -0.42
CA GLN A 40 0.31 20.27 -0.34
C GLN A 40 1.79 20.09 -0.68
N ALA A 41 2.32 20.84 -1.65
CA ALA A 41 3.75 20.85 -1.97
C ALA A 41 4.59 21.30 -0.77
N ALA A 42 4.17 22.35 -0.04
CA ALA A 42 4.85 22.82 1.16
C ALA A 42 4.86 21.76 2.28
N VAL A 43 3.71 21.14 2.56
CA VAL A 43 3.60 20.04 3.53
C VAL A 43 4.48 18.85 3.12
N LEU A 44 4.44 18.45 1.86
CA LEU A 44 5.22 17.33 1.34
C LEU A 44 6.73 17.59 1.40
N ARG A 45 7.18 18.83 1.20
CA ARG A 45 8.60 19.20 1.35
C ARG A 45 9.11 18.94 2.77
N VAL A 46 8.31 19.29 3.79
CA VAL A 46 8.64 18.99 5.18
C VAL A 46 8.64 17.47 5.41
N LYS A 47 7.57 16.77 5.01
CA LYS A 47 7.48 15.30 5.18
C LYS A 47 8.61 14.55 4.48
N LEU A 48 9.08 15.03 3.33
CA LEU A 48 10.14 14.39 2.56
C LEU A 48 11.46 14.35 3.34
N GLN A 49 11.73 15.34 4.20
CA GLN A 49 12.92 15.35 5.07
C GLN A 49 12.91 14.21 6.11
N TYR A 50 11.71 13.76 6.53
CA TYR A 50 11.53 12.67 7.49
C TYR A 50 11.36 11.31 6.82
N LEU A 51 11.27 11.24 5.49
CA LEU A 51 10.91 10.01 4.78
C LEU A 51 11.88 8.86 5.09
N ALA A 52 13.19 9.13 5.06
CA ALA A 52 14.20 8.10 5.34
C ALA A 52 14.09 7.54 6.77
N GLU A 53 13.90 8.42 7.75
CA GLU A 53 13.69 8.07 9.15
C GLU A 53 12.42 7.22 9.33
N TRP A 54 11.30 7.67 8.78
CA TRP A 54 10.03 6.95 8.86
C TRP A 54 10.09 5.60 8.15
N THR A 55 10.80 5.50 7.03
CA THR A 55 11.06 4.22 6.36
C THR A 55 11.88 3.29 7.25
N ARG A 56 12.92 3.79 7.95
CA ARG A 56 13.70 2.98 8.90
C ARG A 56 12.83 2.44 10.02
N GLN A 57 11.95 3.27 10.60
CA GLN A 57 11.00 2.85 11.63
C GLN A 57 10.06 1.76 11.11
N ARG A 58 9.48 1.92 9.92
CA ARG A 58 8.64 0.89 9.29
C ARG A 58 9.37 -0.44 9.07
N ARG A 59 10.63 -0.40 8.66
CA ARG A 59 11.48 -1.61 8.52
C ARG A 59 11.71 -2.30 9.86
N GLN A 60 11.94 -1.54 10.93
CA GLN A 60 12.08 -2.10 12.27
C GLN A 60 10.78 -2.79 12.73
N LEU A 61 9.63 -2.13 12.54
CA LEU A 61 8.33 -2.70 12.87
C LEU A 61 8.04 -4.00 12.11
N ALA A 62 8.35 -4.02 10.81
CA ALA A 62 8.20 -5.21 9.98
C ALA A 62 9.11 -6.36 10.46
N ALA A 63 10.35 -6.07 10.84
CA ALA A 63 11.26 -7.07 11.40
C ALA A 63 10.72 -7.66 12.70
N TRP A 64 10.18 -6.84 13.60
CA TRP A 64 9.52 -7.32 14.82
C TRP A 64 8.29 -8.17 14.52
N TYR A 65 7.41 -7.74 13.61
CA TYR A 65 6.29 -8.58 13.20
C TYR A 65 6.75 -9.92 12.62
N THR A 66 7.78 -9.93 11.78
CA THR A 66 8.31 -11.17 11.19
C THR A 66 8.82 -12.11 12.27
N ALA A 67 9.57 -11.60 13.24
CA ALA A 67 10.03 -12.40 14.37
C ALA A 67 8.88 -12.88 15.26
N TYR A 68 7.97 -11.99 15.65
CA TYR A 68 6.91 -12.28 16.63
C TYR A 68 5.77 -13.10 16.05
N LEU A 69 5.58 -13.13 14.73
CA LEU A 69 4.58 -13.96 14.06
C LEU A 69 5.17 -15.23 13.43
N ALA A 70 6.46 -15.47 13.59
CA ALA A 70 7.10 -16.69 13.09
C ALA A 70 6.43 -17.95 13.66
N ASP A 71 6.39 -19.00 12.85
CA ASP A 71 5.92 -20.33 13.26
C ASP A 71 4.45 -20.43 13.68
N ILE A 72 3.61 -19.46 13.31
CA ILE A 72 2.15 -19.57 13.48
C ILE A 72 1.58 -20.42 12.34
N PRO A 73 1.00 -21.60 12.62
CA PRO A 73 0.45 -22.47 11.58
C PRO A 73 -0.67 -21.78 10.79
N GLY A 74 -0.64 -21.89 9.47
CA GLY A 74 -1.67 -21.31 8.61
C GLY A 74 -1.63 -19.78 8.47
N LEU A 75 -0.57 -19.13 8.97
CA LEU A 75 -0.28 -17.71 8.76
C LEU A 75 0.97 -17.55 7.88
N ARG A 76 0.79 -17.06 6.66
CA ARG A 76 1.89 -16.75 5.74
C ARG A 76 2.29 -15.28 5.90
N LEU A 77 3.56 -15.05 6.18
CA LEU A 77 4.15 -13.72 6.38
C LEU A 77 4.64 -13.14 5.04
N PRO A 78 4.75 -11.79 4.92
CA PRO A 78 5.31 -11.18 3.73
C PRO A 78 6.80 -11.48 3.64
N ALA A 79 7.26 -11.92 2.47
CA ALA A 79 8.66 -12.24 2.22
C ALA A 79 9.40 -11.05 1.56
N VAL A 80 10.69 -10.94 1.83
CA VAL A 80 11.58 -9.98 1.14
C VAL A 80 12.33 -10.71 0.04
N VAL A 81 12.14 -10.26 -1.21
CA VAL A 81 12.87 -10.81 -2.36
C VAL A 81 14.34 -10.38 -2.30
N ALA A 82 15.25 -11.25 -2.72
CA ALA A 82 16.69 -10.94 -2.76
C ALA A 82 16.98 -9.66 -3.55
N GLY A 83 17.80 -8.77 -2.97
CA GLY A 83 18.13 -7.47 -3.57
C GLY A 83 17.06 -6.38 -3.41
N ALA A 84 15.92 -6.68 -2.76
CA ALA A 84 14.89 -5.69 -2.48
C ALA A 84 15.02 -5.09 -1.09
N GLU A 85 14.74 -3.78 -0.99
CA GLU A 85 14.69 -3.04 0.27
C GLU A 85 13.28 -2.44 0.46
N PRO A 86 12.34 -3.22 1.05
CA PRO A 86 10.97 -2.76 1.19
C PRO A 86 10.85 -1.60 2.19
N VAL A 87 10.04 -0.61 1.81
CA VAL A 87 9.68 0.52 2.67
C VAL A 87 8.50 0.22 3.61
N TRP A 88 7.89 -0.96 3.46
CA TRP A 88 6.76 -1.44 4.25
C TRP A 88 5.61 -0.44 4.36
N HIS A 89 5.07 -0.03 3.20
CA HIS A 89 3.83 0.73 3.16
C HIS A 89 2.71 0.01 3.95
N LEU A 90 2.67 -1.32 3.82
CA LEU A 90 1.78 -2.24 4.53
C LEU A 90 2.59 -3.46 5.01
N TYR A 91 2.18 -4.06 6.13
CA TYR A 91 2.61 -5.40 6.53
C TYR A 91 1.45 -6.37 6.35
N VAL A 92 1.48 -7.16 5.28
CA VAL A 92 0.34 -7.97 4.83
C VAL A 92 0.61 -9.43 5.13
N VAL A 93 -0.22 -10.03 6.00
CA VAL A 93 -0.22 -11.47 6.27
C VAL A 93 -1.32 -12.15 5.45
N HIS A 94 -1.18 -13.46 5.23
CA HIS A 94 -2.16 -14.27 4.50
C HIS A 94 -2.62 -15.45 5.35
N THR A 95 -3.93 -15.67 5.42
CA THR A 95 -4.51 -16.86 6.06
C THR A 95 -5.85 -17.22 5.42
N ALA A 96 -6.19 -18.52 5.38
CA ALA A 96 -7.49 -18.99 4.90
C ALA A 96 -8.65 -18.52 5.79
N ARG A 97 -8.38 -18.12 7.05
CA ARG A 97 -9.37 -17.65 8.02
C ARG A 97 -9.35 -16.11 8.17
N ARG A 98 -9.09 -15.39 7.09
CA ARG A 98 -8.85 -13.93 7.08
C ARG A 98 -9.90 -13.14 7.84
N ASP A 99 -11.18 -13.35 7.51
CA ASP A 99 -12.28 -12.60 8.12
C ASP A 99 -12.45 -12.91 9.60
N ALA A 100 -12.23 -14.17 10.00
CA ALA A 100 -12.27 -14.57 11.41
C ALA A 100 -11.10 -13.97 12.20
N LEU A 101 -9.88 -13.97 11.65
CA LEU A 101 -8.73 -13.30 12.27
C LEU A 101 -8.97 -11.79 12.38
N ARG A 102 -9.55 -11.16 11.35
CA ARG A 102 -9.92 -9.74 11.38
C ARG A 102 -10.91 -9.43 12.50
N GLN A 103 -11.95 -10.25 12.65
CA GLN A 103 -12.94 -10.12 13.74
C GLN A 103 -12.30 -10.31 15.11
N HIS A 104 -11.42 -11.30 15.26
CA HIS A 104 -10.68 -11.55 16.50
C HIS A 104 -9.81 -10.35 16.89
N LEU A 105 -9.06 -9.78 15.95
CA LEU A 105 -8.25 -8.57 16.18
C LEU A 105 -9.13 -7.36 16.55
N ALA A 106 -10.25 -7.17 15.86
CA ALA A 106 -11.19 -6.09 16.16
C ALA A 106 -11.80 -6.23 17.57
N ALA A 107 -12.12 -7.45 18.02
CA ALA A 107 -12.61 -7.70 19.37
C ALA A 107 -11.58 -7.34 20.46
N HIS A 108 -10.29 -7.27 20.11
CA HIS A 108 -9.20 -6.83 20.98
C HIS A 108 -8.79 -5.36 20.73
N GLY A 109 -9.60 -4.59 20.01
CA GLY A 109 -9.33 -3.18 19.71
C GLY A 109 -8.24 -2.93 18.68
N ILE A 110 -7.85 -3.95 17.90
CA ILE A 110 -6.82 -3.83 16.86
C ILE A 110 -7.49 -3.64 15.50
N GLU A 111 -7.37 -2.43 14.96
CA GLU A 111 -7.85 -2.12 13.62
C GLU A 111 -6.93 -2.71 12.55
N THR A 112 -7.52 -3.32 11.53
CA THR A 112 -6.84 -3.89 10.37
C THR A 112 -7.58 -3.53 9.10
N LEU A 113 -6.87 -3.59 7.97
CA LEU A 113 -7.45 -3.32 6.65
C LEU A 113 -7.19 -4.48 5.69
N VAL A 114 -7.97 -4.54 4.62
CA VAL A 114 -7.77 -5.51 3.54
C VAL A 114 -7.38 -4.75 2.27
N HIS A 115 -6.25 -5.13 1.67
CA HIS A 115 -5.71 -4.51 0.47
C HIS A 115 -5.44 -5.59 -0.59
N TYR A 116 -6.42 -5.99 -1.40
CA TYR A 116 -7.81 -5.52 -1.49
C TYR A 116 -8.77 -6.72 -1.49
N PRO A 117 -10.03 -6.57 -1.01
CA PRO A 117 -10.94 -7.70 -0.83
C PRO A 117 -11.50 -8.29 -2.14
N THR A 118 -11.51 -7.49 -3.21
CA THR A 118 -11.99 -7.92 -4.54
C THR A 118 -10.92 -7.57 -5.57
N PRO A 119 -10.40 -8.56 -6.32
CA PRO A 119 -9.37 -8.31 -7.33
C PRO A 119 -9.94 -7.50 -8.50
N PRO A 120 -9.12 -6.70 -9.20
CA PRO A 120 -9.60 -5.79 -10.24
C PRO A 120 -10.47 -6.42 -11.33
N HIS A 121 -10.16 -7.65 -11.79
CA HIS A 121 -10.93 -8.30 -12.85
C HIS A 121 -12.36 -8.67 -12.45
N LEU A 122 -12.66 -8.78 -11.15
CA LEU A 122 -14.00 -9.05 -10.63
C LEU A 122 -14.73 -7.78 -10.18
N GLN A 123 -14.11 -6.60 -10.30
CA GLN A 123 -14.79 -5.34 -10.00
C GLN A 123 -15.78 -4.99 -11.11
N PRO A 124 -16.96 -4.44 -10.79
CA PRO A 124 -17.92 -4.00 -11.81
C PRO A 124 -17.35 -3.00 -12.82
N ALA A 125 -16.38 -2.18 -12.41
CA ALA A 125 -15.68 -1.24 -13.28
C ALA A 125 -14.94 -1.90 -14.46
N TYR A 126 -14.63 -3.18 -14.36
CA TYR A 126 -13.91 -3.96 -15.37
C TYR A 126 -14.76 -5.08 -15.99
N ALA A 127 -16.09 -5.06 -15.80
CA ALA A 127 -16.99 -6.08 -16.36
C ALA A 127 -16.84 -6.24 -17.89
N GLY A 128 -16.49 -5.17 -18.61
CA GLY A 128 -16.23 -5.19 -20.05
C GLY A 128 -15.03 -6.03 -20.49
N LEU A 129 -14.15 -6.44 -19.57
CA LEU A 129 -13.04 -7.35 -19.89
C LEU A 129 -13.48 -8.80 -20.07
N GLY A 130 -14.70 -9.17 -19.62
CA GLY A 130 -15.22 -10.54 -19.73
C GLY A 130 -14.44 -11.59 -18.93
N LEU A 131 -13.64 -11.17 -17.94
CA LEU A 131 -12.84 -12.06 -17.08
C LEU A 131 -13.67 -12.50 -15.87
N GLY A 132 -14.05 -13.77 -15.84
CA GLY A 132 -14.78 -14.38 -14.72
C GLY A 132 -13.87 -14.85 -13.57
N ALA A 133 -14.51 -15.30 -12.49
CA ALA A 133 -13.82 -15.98 -11.39
C ALA A 133 -13.11 -17.26 -11.88
N GLY A 134 -11.98 -17.59 -11.27
CA GLY A 134 -11.12 -18.71 -11.64
C GLY A 134 -10.12 -18.40 -12.75
N VAL A 135 -10.26 -17.28 -13.47
CA VAL A 135 -9.35 -16.91 -14.56
C VAL A 135 -8.00 -16.42 -14.04
N LEU A 136 -7.99 -15.72 -12.90
CA LEU A 136 -6.77 -15.19 -12.26
C LEU A 136 -6.66 -15.72 -10.82
N PRO A 137 -6.38 -17.02 -10.64
CA PRO A 137 -6.51 -17.70 -9.34
C PRO A 137 -5.58 -17.13 -8.25
N ILE A 138 -4.40 -16.63 -8.63
CA ILE A 138 -3.47 -16.00 -7.68
C ILE A 138 -4.05 -14.70 -7.13
N ALA A 139 -4.65 -13.85 -7.99
CA ALA A 139 -5.24 -12.60 -7.54
C ALA A 139 -6.45 -12.85 -6.62
N GLU A 140 -7.24 -13.87 -6.93
CA GLU A 140 -8.39 -14.29 -6.12
C GLU A 140 -7.96 -14.85 -4.76
N GLU A 141 -6.91 -15.69 -4.72
CA GLU A 141 -6.32 -16.18 -3.46
C GLU A 141 -5.83 -15.03 -2.59
N LEU A 142 -5.03 -14.12 -3.15
CA LEU A 142 -4.48 -12.99 -2.39
C LEU A 142 -5.61 -12.10 -1.83
N ALA A 143 -6.67 -11.84 -2.61
CA ALA A 143 -7.81 -11.04 -2.16
C ALA A 143 -8.59 -11.72 -1.02
N ALA A 144 -8.76 -13.04 -1.11
CA ALA A 144 -9.46 -13.85 -0.11
C ALA A 144 -8.65 -13.98 1.20
N THR A 145 -7.33 -14.02 1.13
CA THR A 145 -6.48 -14.37 2.30
C THR A 145 -5.76 -13.19 2.94
N CYS A 146 -5.59 -12.05 2.26
CA CYS A 146 -4.78 -10.95 2.77
C CYS A 146 -5.42 -10.17 3.93
N LEU A 147 -4.60 -9.82 4.92
CA LEU A 147 -4.93 -8.89 6.01
C LEU A 147 -3.73 -8.00 6.30
N SER A 148 -3.92 -6.68 6.27
CA SER A 148 -2.90 -5.70 6.62
C SER A 148 -2.95 -5.43 8.12
N LEU A 149 -1.84 -5.73 8.80
CA LEU A 149 -1.65 -5.41 10.21
C LEU A 149 -1.26 -3.93 10.39
N PRO A 150 -1.63 -3.32 11.52
CA PRO A 150 -1.30 -1.93 11.79
C PRO A 150 0.22 -1.68 11.75
N LEU A 151 0.62 -0.67 10.97
CA LEU A 151 2.02 -0.27 10.82
C LEU A 151 2.13 1.20 10.42
N TRP A 152 2.62 2.04 11.34
CA TRP A 152 2.88 3.46 11.11
C TRP A 152 4.20 3.92 11.77
N PRO A 153 4.88 4.95 11.24
CA PRO A 153 6.07 5.53 11.88
C PRO A 153 5.73 6.03 13.28
N GLY A 154 6.57 5.69 14.27
CA GLY A 154 6.34 6.00 15.68
C GLY A 154 5.51 4.97 16.45
N MET A 155 5.05 3.88 15.81
CA MET A 155 4.47 2.74 16.53
C MET A 155 5.53 2.13 17.46
N ALA A 156 5.15 1.84 18.71
CA ALA A 156 6.04 1.23 19.68
C ALA A 156 6.13 -0.29 19.48
N GLU A 157 7.28 -0.88 19.83
CA GLU A 157 7.46 -2.35 19.81
C GLU A 157 6.41 -3.08 20.65
N ALA A 158 6.04 -2.53 21.81
CA ALA A 158 5.01 -3.09 22.67
C ALA A 158 3.65 -3.22 21.95
N ALA A 159 3.31 -2.28 21.07
CA ALA A 159 2.09 -2.38 20.27
C ALA A 159 2.21 -3.49 19.22
N VAL A 160 3.38 -3.68 18.60
CA VAL A 160 3.64 -4.79 17.67
C VAL A 160 3.53 -6.13 18.40
N ALA A 161 4.11 -6.23 19.59
CA ALA A 161 4.04 -7.41 20.44
C ALA A 161 2.60 -7.73 20.86
N GLN A 162 1.80 -6.72 21.23
CA GLN A 162 0.38 -6.90 21.53
C GLN A 162 -0.39 -7.43 20.32
N VAL A 163 -0.18 -6.85 19.13
CA VAL A 163 -0.82 -7.34 17.90
C VAL A 163 -0.42 -8.79 17.65
N ALA A 164 0.87 -9.11 17.74
CA ALA A 164 1.36 -10.47 17.52
C ALA A 164 0.82 -11.47 18.54
N GLN A 165 0.68 -11.07 19.81
CA GLN A 165 0.08 -11.90 20.85
C GLN A 165 -1.38 -12.22 20.54
N VAL A 166 -2.16 -11.24 20.12
CA VAL A 166 -3.58 -11.45 19.75
C VAL A 166 -3.69 -12.34 18.51
N VAL A 167 -2.81 -12.19 17.52
CA VAL A 167 -2.74 -13.11 16.37
C VAL A 167 -2.40 -14.52 16.81
N ARG A 168 -1.47 -14.70 17.76
CA ARG A 168 -1.10 -16.02 18.29
C ARG A 168 -2.20 -16.71 19.09
N SER A 169 -3.10 -15.95 19.69
CA SER A 169 -4.20 -16.48 20.50
C SER A 169 -5.47 -16.80 19.70
N PHE A 170 -5.41 -16.70 18.37
CA PHE A 170 -6.50 -17.02 17.44
C PHE A 170 -6.44 -18.48 16.97
#